data_AF-A0A517RNF7-F1
#
_entry.id   AF-A0A517RNF7-F1
#
_cell.length_a   1.000
_cell.length_b   1.000
_cell.length_c   1.000
_cell.angle_alpha   90.00
_cell.angle_beta   90.00
_cell.angle_gamma   90.00
#
_symmetry.space_group_name_H-M   'P 1'
#
loop_
_entity.id
_entity.type
_entity.pdbx_description
1 polymer ?
#
loop_
_entity_poly.entity_id
_entity_poly.type
_entity_poly.pdbx_seq_one_letter_code
_entity_poly.pdbx_strand_id
1 'polypeptide(L)'
;MNHPTRLLRWLAPPVRQERDDWTALRSQTSEPLKFDDAEYTILRKQYQELNEQNQELKIAGQQRTLIQLHIRVQVILQRCRLYLDTNPTHTVSQPQLPILERILDYVRQEQQYIRQQLLLSQTSLHYLKQLKEATQEIWTKSFCNPNYLLNLIRKIKNDDVHLNDPGQILFLSFNDFLDVAHQSMPDEDLPVYARGLEAARLINSVSRQVREWRENEDLLLMAGLLHDFGWLMLKQNKTGLSDDQQKIVEDERGEHPVLGAALVGGVRGFPGDSYLCEVVSQHHERLDGTGYPRRLHTSALGEHSRQMAVVCRFLELKNNPRELTADGIRSFDSEEAAFAAALQLYRETKRGEWDETVVDQMLSTLDPNLPEELLQADQHNDPFSLRRFQNYRRDVSESLIPPPHFHAGTDLTKMKPRNES
;
A
#
# COMPACT_ATOMS: atom_id res chain seq x y z
N MET A 1 20.03 4.11 -18.56
CA MET A 1 18.86 4.96 -18.90
C MET A 1 18.33 5.48 -17.57
N ASN A 2 18.12 6.80 -17.43
CA ASN A 2 17.57 7.38 -16.21
C ASN A 2 16.10 6.97 -16.08
N HIS A 3 15.80 6.12 -15.10
CA HIS A 3 14.48 5.52 -14.87
C HIS A 3 13.46 6.58 -14.45
N PRO A 4 12.39 6.82 -15.24
CA PRO A 4 11.39 7.84 -14.94
C PRO A 4 10.15 7.25 -14.25
N THR A 5 10.31 6.33 -13.29
CA THR A 5 9.25 6.00 -12.33
C THR A 5 9.80 5.92 -10.90
N ARG A 6 10.09 7.10 -10.34
CA ARG A 6 10.32 7.29 -8.89
C ARG A 6 9.01 7.25 -8.07
N LEU A 7 7.99 6.55 -8.57
CA LEU A 7 6.61 6.59 -8.08
C LEU A 7 6.16 5.33 -7.33
N LEU A 8 7.02 4.31 -7.24
CA LEU A 8 6.84 3.19 -6.34
C LEU A 8 7.80 3.27 -5.17
N ARG A 9 7.50 4.19 -4.25
CA ARG A 9 8.18 4.26 -2.95
C ARG A 9 8.04 2.99 -2.11
N TRP A 10 7.14 2.12 -2.55
CA TRP A 10 6.83 0.87 -1.92
C TRP A 10 7.68 -0.27 -2.44
N LEU A 11 8.33 -0.17 -3.63
CA LEU A 11 8.84 -1.36 -4.32
C LEU A 11 10.38 -1.58 -4.41
N ALA A 12 11.21 -0.60 -4.06
CA ALA A 12 12.65 -0.83 -3.82
C ALA A 12 13.21 0.30 -2.93
N PRO A 13 13.95 0.02 -1.85
CA PRO A 13 14.15 0.97 -0.77
C PRO A 13 14.97 2.17 -1.25
N PRO A 14 14.38 3.37 -1.43
CA PRO A 14 15.15 4.56 -1.75
C PRO A 14 16.00 5.00 -0.52
N VAL A 15 15.75 4.38 0.64
CA VAL A 15 16.61 4.38 1.84
C VAL A 15 18.00 3.84 1.56
N ARG A 16 18.16 2.81 0.71
CA ARG A 16 19.48 2.27 0.41
C ARG A 16 20.25 3.20 -0.50
N GLN A 17 19.60 3.74 -1.53
CA GLN A 17 20.23 4.71 -2.41
C GLN A 17 20.65 5.97 -1.65
N GLU A 18 19.79 6.52 -0.79
CA GLU A 18 20.14 7.65 0.09
C GLU A 18 21.28 7.29 1.05
N ARG A 19 21.27 6.10 1.66
CA ARG A 19 22.36 5.63 2.54
C ARG A 19 23.67 5.41 1.78
N ASP A 20 23.60 4.87 0.58
CA ASP A 20 24.74 4.62 -0.30
C ASP A 20 25.31 5.96 -0.78
N ASP A 21 24.45 6.92 -1.12
CA ASP A 21 24.83 8.30 -1.45
C ASP A 21 25.51 8.97 -0.25
N TRP A 22 25.01 8.84 0.98
CA TRP A 22 25.73 9.33 2.17
C TRP A 22 27.08 8.65 2.40
N THR A 23 27.19 7.37 2.05
CA THR A 23 28.45 6.62 2.19
C THR A 23 29.45 7.06 1.13
N ALA A 24 29.01 7.23 -0.11
CA ALA A 24 29.78 7.76 -1.21
C ALA A 24 30.21 9.21 -0.95
N LEU A 25 29.33 10.05 -0.39
CA LEU A 25 29.63 11.43 -0.03
C LEU A 25 30.82 11.52 0.92
N ARG A 26 30.89 10.62 1.92
CA ARG A 26 31.97 10.57 2.91
C ARG A 26 33.29 10.01 2.38
N SER A 27 33.27 9.22 1.31
CA SER A 27 34.48 8.59 0.76
C SER A 27 35.19 9.45 -0.30
N GLN A 28 34.53 10.49 -0.83
CA GLN A 28 35.12 11.41 -1.78
C GLN A 28 36.03 12.43 -1.06
N THR A 29 37.31 12.45 -1.41
CA THR A 29 38.26 13.48 -0.98
C THR A 29 38.92 14.11 -2.20
N SER A 30 38.66 15.39 -2.42
CA SER A 30 39.34 16.21 -3.42
C SER A 30 39.41 17.67 -2.96
N GLU A 31 39.98 18.56 -3.76
CA GLU A 31 40.12 19.96 -3.38
C GLU A 31 38.74 20.59 -3.07
N PRO A 32 38.64 21.35 -1.96
CA PRO A 32 37.38 21.97 -1.59
C PRO A 32 37.03 23.08 -2.59
N LEU A 33 35.78 23.11 -2.99
CA LEU A 33 35.23 24.19 -3.80
C LEU A 33 35.20 25.49 -3.00
N LYS A 34 35.30 26.60 -3.73
CA LYS A 34 35.04 27.91 -3.15
C LYS A 34 33.56 28.05 -2.84
N PHE A 35 33.26 28.83 -1.83
CA PHE A 35 31.90 29.02 -1.36
C PHE A 35 30.99 29.76 -2.37
N ASP A 36 31.58 30.54 -3.28
CA ASP A 36 30.93 31.26 -4.36
C ASP A 36 30.86 30.48 -5.68
N ASP A 37 31.25 29.20 -5.68
CA ASP A 37 31.07 28.32 -6.82
C ASP A 37 29.59 28.27 -7.26
N ALA A 38 29.35 28.32 -8.56
CA ALA A 38 28.01 28.48 -9.12
C ALA A 38 27.12 27.25 -8.85
N GLU A 39 27.65 26.04 -9.06
CA GLU A 39 26.90 24.80 -8.85
C GLU A 39 26.64 24.57 -7.35
N TYR A 40 27.65 24.84 -6.52
CA TYR A 40 27.51 24.76 -5.08
C TYR A 40 26.46 25.76 -4.55
N THR A 41 26.45 27.00 -5.06
CA THR A 41 25.47 28.03 -4.69
C THR A 41 24.04 27.61 -5.03
N ILE A 42 23.83 26.96 -6.19
CA ILE A 42 22.52 26.43 -6.59
C ILE A 42 22.03 25.38 -5.58
N LEU A 43 22.86 24.40 -5.22
CA LEU A 43 22.48 23.37 -4.25
C LEU A 43 22.16 23.94 -2.86
N ARG A 44 22.90 24.96 -2.43
CA ARG A 44 22.63 25.64 -1.15
C ARG A 44 21.27 26.33 -1.15
N LYS A 45 20.91 26.99 -2.26
CA LYS A 45 19.58 27.60 -2.43
C LYS A 45 18.48 26.53 -2.42
N GLN A 46 18.68 25.42 -3.13
CA GLN A 46 17.73 24.30 -3.12
C GLN A 46 17.54 23.72 -1.72
N TYR A 47 18.62 23.54 -0.96
CA TYR A 47 18.56 23.10 0.43
C TYR A 47 17.76 24.07 1.31
N GLN A 48 18.01 25.38 1.20
CA GLN A 48 17.28 26.40 1.96
C GLN A 48 15.77 26.32 1.68
N GLU A 49 15.39 26.26 0.41
CA GLU A 49 14.00 26.15 -0.02
C GLU A 49 13.33 24.88 0.53
N LEU A 50 13.98 23.71 0.39
CA LEU A 50 13.46 22.45 0.93
C LEU A 50 13.36 22.46 2.45
N ASN A 51 14.30 23.12 3.14
CA ASN A 51 14.29 23.21 4.60
C ASN A 51 13.17 24.13 5.11
N GLU A 52 12.95 25.29 4.48
CA GLU A 52 11.82 26.19 4.78
C GLU A 52 10.49 25.47 4.55
N GLN A 53 10.34 24.86 3.37
CA GLN A 53 9.19 24.04 3.02
C GLN A 53 8.91 22.92 4.04
N ASN A 54 9.95 22.31 4.61
CA ASN A 54 9.80 21.25 5.62
C ASN A 54 9.23 21.76 6.94
N GLN A 55 9.58 22.99 7.32
CA GLN A 55 9.16 23.61 8.58
C GLN A 55 7.69 24.06 8.52
N GLU A 56 7.18 24.36 7.33
CA GLU A 56 5.80 24.76 7.10
C GLU A 56 4.82 23.57 7.06
N LEU A 57 5.32 22.34 6.92
CA LEU A 57 4.47 21.14 6.89
C LEU A 57 3.74 20.93 8.21
N LYS A 58 2.41 20.83 8.14
CA LYS A 58 1.53 20.53 9.28
C LYS A 58 0.86 19.17 9.04
N ILE A 59 1.17 18.21 9.90
CA ILE A 59 0.64 16.85 9.84
C ILE A 59 -0.18 16.61 11.10
N ALA A 60 -1.39 16.05 10.95
CA ALA A 60 -2.26 15.76 12.07
C ALA A 60 -1.67 14.63 12.94
N GLY A 61 -1.85 14.69 14.27
CA GLY A 61 -1.25 13.72 15.21
C GLY A 61 -1.67 12.27 14.99
N GLN A 62 -2.79 12.06 14.29
CA GLN A 62 -3.36 10.76 13.92
C GLN A 62 -2.58 10.10 12.78
N GLN A 63 -1.89 10.89 11.96
CA GLN A 63 -1.15 10.41 10.78
C GLN A 63 0.28 10.02 11.17
N ARG A 64 0.39 9.00 12.02
CA ARG A 64 1.65 8.51 12.61
C ARG A 64 2.67 8.12 11.54
N THR A 65 2.26 7.46 10.46
CA THR A 65 3.18 7.05 9.38
C THR A 65 3.70 8.25 8.61
N LEU A 66 2.87 9.28 8.36
CA LEU A 66 3.33 10.51 7.73
C LEU A 66 4.26 11.33 8.65
N ILE A 67 4.01 11.32 9.96
CA ILE A 67 4.89 11.95 10.95
C ILE A 67 6.27 11.26 10.94
N GLN A 68 6.32 9.93 10.90
CA GLN A 68 7.58 9.19 10.80
C GLN A 68 8.37 9.56 9.54
N LEU A 69 7.68 9.65 8.39
CA LEU A 69 8.27 10.05 7.13
C LEU A 69 8.81 11.49 7.18
N HIS A 70 8.05 12.41 7.79
CA HIS A 70 8.47 13.80 7.99
C HIS A 70 9.69 13.93 8.90
N ILE A 71 9.73 13.17 10.00
CA ILE A 71 10.90 13.11 10.90
C ILE A 71 12.14 12.63 10.13
N ARG A 72 11.99 11.64 9.25
CA ARG A 72 13.08 11.15 8.43
C ARG A 72 13.62 12.21 7.48
N VAL A 73 12.74 12.93 6.78
CA VAL A 73 13.12 14.09 5.95
C VAL A 73 13.89 15.12 6.77
N GLN A 74 13.40 15.43 7.98
CA GLN A 74 14.04 16.36 8.89
C GLN A 74 15.46 15.92 9.27
N VAL A 75 15.68 14.63 9.54
CA VAL A 75 17.03 14.09 9.82
C VAL A 75 17.97 14.26 8.60
N ILE A 76 17.48 14.02 7.39
CA ILE A 76 18.28 14.17 6.16
C ILE A 76 18.67 15.64 5.95
N LEU A 77 17.71 16.56 6.11
CA LEU A 77 17.97 18.00 6.02
C LEU A 77 18.97 18.47 7.09
N GLN A 78 18.86 17.96 8.33
CA GLN A 78 19.83 18.25 9.39
C GLN A 78 21.26 17.79 9.03
N ARG A 79 21.41 16.67 8.31
CA ARG A 79 22.71 16.23 7.79
C ARG A 79 23.19 17.10 6.64
N CYS A 80 22.31 17.47 5.71
CA CYS A 80 22.62 18.35 4.58
C CYS A 80 23.13 19.72 5.06
N ARG A 81 22.60 20.22 6.18
CA ARG A 81 23.05 21.45 6.85
C ARG A 81 24.56 21.52 7.03
N LEU A 82 25.21 20.40 7.35
CA LEU A 82 26.66 20.35 7.58
C LEU A 82 27.48 20.75 6.35
N TYR A 83 26.91 20.59 5.15
CA TYR A 83 27.54 20.84 3.86
C TYR A 83 26.95 22.06 3.12
N LEU A 84 25.67 22.38 3.33
CA LEU A 84 24.91 23.31 2.48
C LEU A 84 24.42 24.59 3.19
N ASP A 85 24.57 24.70 4.51
CA ASP A 85 24.07 25.85 5.27
C ASP A 85 24.86 27.15 4.97
N THR A 86 24.44 28.26 5.58
CA THR A 86 25.12 29.57 5.57
C THR A 86 26.56 29.49 6.08
N ASN A 87 26.81 28.68 7.10
CA ASN A 87 28.15 28.44 7.66
C ASN A 87 28.37 26.92 7.79
N PRO A 88 28.71 26.22 6.70
CA PRO A 88 28.86 24.77 6.72
C PRO A 88 30.10 24.37 7.54
N THR A 89 30.00 23.25 8.25
CA THR A 89 31.12 22.70 9.03
C THR A 89 31.98 21.73 8.21
N HIS A 90 31.45 21.24 7.09
CA HIS A 90 32.14 20.36 6.16
C HIS A 90 32.35 21.07 4.83
N THR A 91 33.52 20.87 4.22
CA THR A 91 33.80 21.34 2.88
C THR A 91 33.17 20.41 1.84
N VAL A 92 32.84 20.97 0.67
CA VAL A 92 32.30 20.23 -0.47
C VAL A 92 33.29 20.33 -1.62
N SER A 93 33.41 19.25 -2.38
CA SER A 93 34.28 19.15 -3.57
C SER A 93 33.48 18.75 -4.82
N GLN A 94 34.06 18.92 -6.01
CA GLN A 94 33.36 18.70 -7.29
C GLN A 94 32.68 17.31 -7.40
N PRO A 95 33.31 16.19 -6.97
CA PRO A 95 32.68 14.86 -7.04
C PRO A 95 31.49 14.69 -6.09
N GLN A 96 31.37 15.54 -5.06
CA GLN A 96 30.32 15.45 -4.04
C GLN A 96 29.04 16.21 -4.45
N LEU A 97 29.14 17.22 -5.33
CA LEU A 97 27.98 17.97 -5.81
C LEU A 97 26.86 17.09 -6.38
N PRO A 98 27.09 16.17 -7.34
CA PRO A 98 26.02 15.32 -7.88
C PRO A 98 25.45 14.34 -6.84
N ILE A 99 26.19 14.03 -5.77
CA ILE A 99 25.70 13.17 -4.69
C ILE A 99 24.74 13.97 -3.80
N LEU A 100 25.11 15.20 -3.43
CA LEU A 100 24.26 16.11 -2.68
C LEU A 100 22.98 16.45 -3.45
N GLU A 101 23.07 16.66 -4.77
CA GLU A 101 21.91 16.85 -5.64
C GLU A 101 20.92 15.69 -5.56
N ARG A 102 21.40 14.44 -5.66
CA ARG A 102 20.54 13.24 -5.52
C ARG A 102 19.87 13.15 -4.15
N ILE A 103 20.59 13.52 -3.08
CA ILE A 103 20.02 13.55 -1.71
C ILE A 103 18.93 14.63 -1.60
N LEU A 104 19.13 15.83 -2.17
CA LEU A 104 18.11 16.88 -2.16
C LEU A 104 16.91 16.52 -3.04
N ASP A 105 17.13 15.88 -4.19
CA ASP A 105 16.08 15.33 -5.05
C ASP A 105 15.22 14.29 -4.32
N TYR A 106 15.86 13.43 -3.53
CA TYR A 106 15.18 12.47 -2.66
C TYR A 106 14.29 13.21 -1.65
N VAL A 107 14.83 14.21 -0.95
CA VAL A 107 14.06 15.03 0.00
C VAL A 107 12.86 15.71 -0.67
N ARG A 108 13.05 16.27 -1.87
CA ARG A 108 11.97 16.92 -2.62
C ARG A 108 10.81 15.96 -2.90
N GLN A 109 11.12 14.75 -3.33
CA GLN A 109 10.11 13.71 -3.58
C GLN A 109 9.41 13.27 -2.30
N GLU A 110 10.13 13.17 -1.17
CA GLU A 110 9.54 12.91 0.15
C GLU A 110 8.50 13.94 0.53
N GLN A 111 8.85 15.22 0.43
CA GLN A 111 7.93 16.28 0.78
C GLN A 111 6.74 16.36 -0.18
N GLN A 112 6.95 16.11 -1.48
CA GLN A 112 5.87 16.03 -2.45
C GLN A 112 4.88 14.90 -2.11
N TYR A 113 5.38 13.71 -1.79
CA TYR A 113 4.55 12.57 -1.42
C TYR A 113 3.76 12.82 -0.13
N ILE A 114 4.39 13.41 0.89
CA ILE A 114 3.69 13.81 2.13
C ILE A 114 2.51 14.73 1.79
N ARG A 115 2.73 15.76 0.97
CA ARG A 115 1.67 16.70 0.57
C ARG A 115 0.55 16.00 -0.22
N GLN A 116 0.89 15.07 -1.11
CA GLN A 116 -0.09 14.26 -1.84
C GLN A 116 -0.96 13.45 -0.88
N GLN A 117 -0.36 12.80 0.12
CA GLN A 117 -1.09 12.01 1.12
C GLN A 117 -1.99 12.87 2.03
N LEU A 118 -1.53 14.07 2.40
CA LEU A 118 -2.37 15.04 3.14
C LEU A 118 -3.59 15.46 2.30
N LEU A 119 -3.40 15.76 1.02
CA LEU A 119 -4.49 16.13 0.11
C LEU A 119 -5.45 14.95 -0.14
N LEU A 120 -4.92 13.74 -0.32
CA LEU A 120 -5.71 12.52 -0.44
C LEU A 120 -6.60 12.33 0.79
N SER A 121 -6.03 12.46 2.00
CA SER A 121 -6.81 12.37 3.26
C SER A 121 -7.95 13.39 3.33
N GLN A 122 -7.72 14.63 2.87
CA GLN A 122 -8.73 15.69 2.88
C GLN A 122 -9.86 15.41 1.89
N THR A 123 -9.52 15.08 0.65
CA THR A 123 -10.52 14.78 -0.41
C THR A 123 -11.31 13.51 -0.07
N SER A 124 -10.64 12.47 0.45
CA SER A 124 -11.30 11.24 0.90
C SER A 124 -12.30 11.51 2.01
N LEU A 125 -11.97 12.35 2.99
CA LEU A 125 -12.90 12.69 4.07
C LEU A 125 -14.17 13.37 3.54
N HIS A 126 -14.05 14.20 2.50
CA HIS A 126 -15.19 14.83 1.84
C HIS A 126 -16.07 13.81 1.12
N TYR A 127 -15.49 12.91 0.33
CA TYR A 127 -16.25 11.85 -0.35
C TYR A 127 -16.86 10.86 0.61
N LEU A 128 -16.20 10.54 1.72
CA LEU A 128 -16.70 9.62 2.74
C LEU A 128 -18.02 10.14 3.35
N LYS A 129 -18.09 11.45 3.65
CA LYS A 129 -19.32 12.10 4.13
C LYS A 129 -20.44 12.00 3.10
N GLN A 130 -20.13 12.31 1.84
CA GLN A 130 -21.11 12.24 0.75
C GLN A 130 -21.58 10.81 0.48
N LEU A 131 -20.68 9.83 0.55
CA LEU A 131 -21.02 8.41 0.39
C LEU A 131 -22.00 7.98 1.47
N LYS A 132 -21.68 8.27 2.74
CA LYS A 132 -22.56 7.96 3.87
C LYS A 132 -23.95 8.58 3.68
N GLU A 133 -24.03 9.86 3.30
CA GLU A 133 -25.30 10.54 3.01
C GLU A 133 -26.04 9.93 1.82
N ALA A 134 -25.35 9.69 0.70
CA ALA A 134 -25.92 9.14 -0.53
C ALA A 134 -26.50 7.74 -0.32
N THR A 135 -25.95 7.00 0.64
CA THR A 135 -26.35 5.61 0.90
C THR A 135 -27.49 5.48 1.91
N GLN A 136 -27.96 6.57 2.53
CA GLN A 136 -29.02 6.54 3.54
C GLN A 136 -30.31 5.87 3.10
N GLU A 137 -30.60 5.97 1.81
CA GLU A 137 -31.78 5.36 1.22
C GLU A 137 -31.69 3.83 1.13
N ILE A 138 -30.49 3.27 1.01
CA ILE A 138 -30.27 1.83 0.83
C ILE A 138 -30.85 1.02 2.00
N TRP A 139 -30.76 1.54 3.23
CA TRP A 139 -31.28 0.88 4.42
C TRP A 139 -32.68 1.33 4.85
N THR A 140 -33.17 2.46 4.34
CA THR A 140 -34.47 3.03 4.77
C THR A 140 -35.60 2.83 3.77
N LYS A 141 -35.29 2.57 2.50
CA LYS A 141 -36.28 2.50 1.42
C LYS A 141 -36.27 1.14 0.74
N SER A 142 -37.42 0.69 0.28
CA SER A 142 -37.54 -0.55 -0.52
C SER A 142 -36.89 -0.41 -1.90
N PHE A 143 -36.77 0.82 -2.42
CA PHE A 143 -36.06 1.15 -3.65
C PHE A 143 -35.26 2.43 -3.44
N CYS A 144 -33.99 2.39 -3.86
CA CYS A 144 -33.06 3.52 -3.71
C CYS A 144 -32.88 4.23 -5.05
N ASN A 145 -32.93 5.57 -5.05
CA ASN A 145 -32.58 6.34 -6.25
C ASN A 145 -31.04 6.40 -6.37
N PRO A 146 -30.42 5.91 -7.45
CA PRO A 146 -28.96 5.90 -7.58
C PRO A 146 -28.38 7.29 -7.86
N ASN A 147 -29.20 8.33 -8.08
CA ASN A 147 -28.74 9.65 -8.49
C ASN A 147 -27.68 10.26 -7.55
N TYR A 148 -27.82 10.09 -6.23
CA TYR A 148 -26.82 10.59 -5.28
C TYR A 148 -25.47 9.87 -5.43
N LEU A 149 -25.50 8.54 -5.60
CA LEU A 149 -24.31 7.73 -5.85
C LEU A 149 -23.68 8.04 -7.22
N LEU A 150 -24.50 8.19 -8.26
CA LEU A 150 -24.06 8.58 -9.59
C LEU A 150 -23.44 9.99 -9.59
N ASN A 151 -23.97 10.92 -8.81
CA ASN A 151 -23.39 12.24 -8.63
C ASN A 151 -22.04 12.18 -7.91
N LEU A 152 -21.92 11.34 -6.89
CA LEU A 152 -20.64 11.09 -6.22
C LEU A 152 -19.62 10.48 -7.18
N ILE A 153 -20.00 9.47 -7.96
CA ILE A 153 -19.14 8.85 -8.98
C ILE A 153 -18.67 9.90 -10.00
N ARG A 154 -19.57 10.72 -10.54
CA ARG A 154 -19.21 11.81 -11.46
C ARG A 154 -18.24 12.80 -10.81
N LYS A 155 -18.46 13.12 -9.53
CA LYS A 155 -17.59 14.00 -8.77
C LYS A 155 -16.19 13.41 -8.62
N ILE A 156 -16.08 12.15 -8.20
CA ILE A 156 -14.80 11.42 -8.09
C ILE A 156 -14.09 11.41 -9.45
N LYS A 157 -14.77 11.03 -10.54
CA LYS A 157 -14.21 10.99 -11.89
C LYS A 157 -13.65 12.35 -12.34
N ASN A 158 -14.38 13.43 -12.05
CA ASN A 158 -13.99 14.79 -12.44
C ASN A 158 -12.85 15.34 -11.56
N ASP A 159 -12.98 15.22 -10.24
CA ASP A 159 -12.01 15.76 -9.30
C ASP A 159 -10.68 14.98 -9.35
N ASP A 160 -10.72 13.67 -9.58
CA ASP A 160 -9.54 12.80 -9.60
C ASP A 160 -8.91 12.65 -11.01
N VAL A 161 -9.38 13.39 -12.03
CA VAL A 161 -8.89 13.29 -13.42
C VAL A 161 -7.39 13.60 -13.58
N HIS A 162 -6.80 14.30 -12.61
CA HIS A 162 -5.40 14.70 -12.61
C HIS A 162 -4.49 13.76 -11.81
N LEU A 163 -5.06 12.79 -11.09
CA LEU A 163 -4.29 11.90 -10.23
C LEU A 163 -3.70 10.78 -11.08
N ASN A 164 -2.37 10.66 -11.10
CA ASN A 164 -1.68 9.64 -11.90
C ASN A 164 -0.70 8.81 -11.06
N ASP A 165 -0.42 9.27 -9.84
CA ASP A 165 0.53 8.63 -8.94
C ASP A 165 -0.19 7.78 -7.89
N PRO A 166 0.30 6.59 -7.52
CA PRO A 166 -0.26 5.80 -6.43
C PRO A 166 -0.43 6.59 -5.12
N GLY A 167 0.52 7.49 -4.82
CA GLY A 167 0.47 8.38 -3.66
C GLY A 167 -0.65 9.42 -3.66
N GLN A 168 -1.37 9.57 -4.77
CA GLN A 168 -2.51 10.44 -4.90
C GLN A 168 -3.85 9.69 -4.82
N ILE A 169 -3.85 8.37 -5.06
CA ILE A 169 -5.06 7.54 -5.14
C ILE A 169 -5.20 6.55 -3.97
N LEU A 170 -4.09 6.10 -3.38
CA LEU A 170 -4.05 5.10 -2.33
C LEU A 170 -3.38 5.64 -1.06
N PHE A 171 -3.90 5.25 0.10
CA PHE A 171 -3.35 5.73 1.37
C PHE A 171 -2.05 5.03 1.74
N LEU A 172 -1.11 5.80 2.30
CA LEU A 172 0.09 5.28 2.95
C LEU A 172 -0.26 4.44 4.18
N SER A 173 -1.20 4.89 5.00
CA SER A 173 -1.75 4.12 6.10
C SER A 173 -3.26 4.30 6.10
N PHE A 174 -3.98 3.21 5.77
CA PHE A 174 -5.44 3.21 5.80
C PHE A 174 -5.95 3.45 7.23
N ASN A 175 -5.28 2.89 8.24
CA ASN A 175 -5.63 3.07 9.65
C ASN A 175 -5.43 4.52 10.11
N ASP A 176 -4.34 5.18 9.68
CA ASP A 176 -4.13 6.60 9.99
C ASP A 176 -5.23 7.47 9.39
N PHE A 177 -5.67 7.15 8.16
CA PHE A 177 -6.80 7.82 7.55
C PHE A 177 -8.09 7.59 8.33
N LEU A 178 -8.37 6.35 8.76
CA LEU A 178 -9.54 6.05 9.59
C LEU A 178 -9.50 6.84 10.90
N ASP A 179 -8.35 6.92 11.58
CA ASP A 179 -8.18 7.71 12.80
C ASP A 179 -8.52 9.20 12.56
N VAL A 180 -8.06 9.78 11.45
CA VAL A 180 -8.42 11.17 11.04
C VAL A 180 -9.92 11.29 10.77
N ALA A 181 -10.51 10.33 10.07
CA ALA A 181 -11.92 10.35 9.72
C ALA A 181 -12.81 10.22 10.96
N HIS A 182 -12.49 9.32 11.89
CA HIS A 182 -13.21 9.14 13.15
C HIS A 182 -13.24 10.40 14.01
N GLN A 183 -12.16 11.18 14.03
CA GLN A 183 -12.15 12.46 14.75
C GLN A 183 -13.09 13.51 14.15
N SER A 184 -13.21 13.50 12.82
CA SER A 184 -14.04 14.45 12.09
C SER A 184 -15.51 14.02 12.01
N MET A 185 -15.77 12.72 12.04
CA MET A 185 -17.09 12.10 11.93
C MET A 185 -17.11 10.80 12.76
N PRO A 186 -17.38 10.87 14.08
CA PRO A 186 -17.43 9.68 14.92
C PRO A 186 -18.53 8.72 14.45
N ASP A 187 -18.13 7.58 13.89
CA ASP A 187 -19.01 6.53 13.39
C ASP A 187 -18.24 5.20 13.32
N GLU A 188 -18.78 4.13 13.88
CA GLU A 188 -18.13 2.81 13.91
C GLU A 188 -18.15 2.09 12.55
N ASP A 189 -18.93 2.59 11.59
CA ASP A 189 -19.07 2.02 10.26
C ASP A 189 -18.14 2.66 9.21
N LEU A 190 -17.36 3.69 9.58
CA LEU A 190 -16.39 4.33 8.67
C LEU A 190 -15.49 3.36 7.90
N PRO A 191 -14.98 2.26 8.49
CA PRO A 191 -14.13 1.32 7.76
C PRO A 191 -14.81 0.70 6.53
N VAL A 192 -16.13 0.50 6.55
CA VAL A 192 -16.89 -0.05 5.40
C VAL A 192 -16.90 0.97 4.25
N TYR A 193 -17.28 2.20 4.55
CA TYR A 193 -17.32 3.28 3.56
C TYR A 193 -15.93 3.63 3.01
N ALA A 194 -14.91 3.63 3.86
CA ALA A 194 -13.54 3.97 3.49
C ALA A 194 -12.92 2.92 2.55
N ARG A 195 -13.15 1.62 2.81
CA ARG A 195 -12.74 0.53 1.91
C ARG A 195 -13.39 0.68 0.54
N GLY A 196 -14.69 0.95 0.51
CA GLY A 196 -15.41 1.14 -0.74
C GLY A 196 -14.90 2.35 -1.54
N LEU A 197 -14.56 3.45 -0.86
CA LEU A 197 -13.99 4.63 -1.50
C LEU A 197 -12.58 4.39 -2.07
N GLU A 198 -11.70 3.70 -1.33
CA GLU A 198 -10.36 3.37 -1.83
C GLU A 198 -10.43 2.42 -3.05
N ALA A 199 -11.34 1.43 -3.01
CA ALA A 199 -11.60 0.54 -4.15
C ALA A 199 -12.10 1.32 -5.38
N ALA A 200 -13.08 2.21 -5.21
CA ALA A 200 -13.60 3.02 -6.30
C ALA A 200 -12.51 3.93 -6.91
N ARG A 201 -11.63 4.54 -6.10
CA ARG A 201 -10.53 5.36 -6.61
C ARG A 201 -9.51 4.56 -7.41
N LEU A 202 -9.17 3.35 -6.95
CA LEU A 202 -8.31 2.45 -7.71
C LEU A 202 -8.96 2.06 -9.05
N ILE A 203 -10.23 1.66 -9.04
CA ILE A 203 -10.99 1.33 -10.25
C ILE A 203 -11.03 2.49 -11.25
N ASN A 204 -11.27 3.73 -10.78
CA ASN A 204 -11.25 4.94 -11.61
C ASN A 204 -9.87 5.14 -12.25
N SER A 205 -8.80 4.97 -11.47
CA SER A 205 -7.43 5.09 -11.99
C SER A 205 -7.14 4.06 -13.09
N VAL A 206 -7.53 2.79 -12.88
CA VAL A 206 -7.35 1.72 -13.86
C VAL A 206 -8.18 1.99 -15.12
N SER A 207 -9.46 2.35 -14.96
CA SER A 207 -10.42 2.61 -16.06
C SER A 207 -10.03 3.80 -16.94
N ARG A 208 -9.31 4.77 -16.38
CA ARG A 208 -8.74 5.88 -17.15
C ARG A 208 -7.63 5.43 -18.10
N GLN A 209 -6.94 4.34 -17.82
CA GLN A 209 -5.79 3.88 -18.62
C GLN A 209 -6.10 2.61 -19.43
N VAL A 210 -7.03 1.77 -18.96
CA VAL A 210 -7.37 0.47 -19.53
C VAL A 210 -8.78 0.49 -20.10
N ARG A 211 -8.91 0.20 -21.41
CA ARG A 211 -10.18 0.34 -22.14
C ARG A 211 -11.24 -0.64 -21.65
N GLU A 212 -10.84 -1.88 -21.37
CA GLU A 212 -11.67 -2.99 -20.94
C GLU A 212 -12.40 -2.65 -19.63
N TRP A 213 -11.74 -1.92 -18.73
CA TRP A 213 -12.33 -1.43 -17.48
C TRP A 213 -13.25 -0.22 -17.73
N ARG A 214 -12.86 0.66 -18.66
CA ARG A 214 -13.62 1.87 -19.00
C ARG A 214 -15.03 1.58 -19.50
N GLU A 215 -15.22 0.52 -20.27
CA GLU A 215 -16.51 0.18 -20.88
C GLU A 215 -17.61 -0.05 -19.83
N ASN A 216 -17.26 -0.49 -18.62
CA ASN A 216 -18.19 -0.72 -17.51
C ASN A 216 -17.78 0.01 -16.22
N GLU A 217 -17.06 1.13 -16.36
CA GLU A 217 -16.48 1.86 -15.23
C GLU A 217 -17.54 2.28 -14.18
N ASP A 218 -18.69 2.81 -14.61
CA ASP A 218 -19.73 3.26 -13.68
C ASP A 218 -20.30 2.10 -12.83
N LEU A 219 -20.40 0.89 -13.40
CA LEU A 219 -20.77 -0.33 -12.67
C LEU A 219 -19.69 -0.71 -11.66
N LEU A 220 -18.42 -0.75 -12.09
CA LEU A 220 -17.30 -1.12 -11.22
C LEU A 220 -17.11 -0.11 -10.09
N LEU A 221 -17.27 1.18 -10.35
CA LEU A 221 -17.22 2.22 -9.31
C LEU A 221 -18.36 2.07 -8.32
N MET A 222 -19.58 1.79 -8.79
CA MET A 222 -20.71 1.52 -7.92
C MET A 222 -20.48 0.26 -7.06
N ALA A 223 -19.98 -0.82 -7.67
CA ALA A 223 -19.64 -2.04 -6.96
C ALA A 223 -18.52 -1.79 -5.93
N GLY A 224 -17.49 -1.05 -6.32
CA GLY A 224 -16.40 -0.62 -5.44
C GLY A 224 -16.90 0.09 -4.20
N LEU A 225 -17.76 1.10 -4.37
CA LEU A 225 -18.33 1.85 -3.25
C LEU A 225 -19.18 1.00 -2.29
N LEU A 226 -19.81 -0.08 -2.78
CA LEU A 226 -20.87 -0.80 -2.05
C LEU A 226 -20.53 -2.26 -1.67
N HIS A 227 -19.43 -2.84 -2.16
CA HIS A 227 -19.16 -4.28 -2.04
C HIS A 227 -19.22 -4.81 -0.60
N ASP A 228 -18.65 -4.03 0.33
CA ASP A 228 -18.55 -4.36 1.76
C ASP A 228 -19.82 -4.00 2.57
N PHE A 229 -20.90 -3.54 1.97
CA PHE A 229 -22.06 -3.03 2.73
C PHE A 229 -22.76 -4.10 3.56
N GLY A 230 -22.57 -5.39 3.24
CA GLY A 230 -23.08 -6.48 4.06
C GLY A 230 -22.54 -6.49 5.49
N TRP A 231 -21.36 -5.90 5.74
CA TRP A 231 -20.81 -5.72 7.09
C TRP A 231 -21.72 -4.89 8.00
N LEU A 232 -22.48 -3.95 7.43
CA LEU A 232 -23.44 -3.14 8.18
C LEU A 232 -24.60 -4.00 8.73
N MET A 233 -24.96 -5.08 8.05
CA MET A 233 -26.04 -6.00 8.47
C MET A 233 -25.58 -7.00 9.52
N LEU A 234 -24.32 -7.47 9.42
CA LEU A 234 -23.75 -8.38 10.40
C LEU A 234 -23.72 -7.79 11.81
N LYS A 235 -23.61 -6.46 11.94
CA LYS A 235 -23.66 -5.74 13.21
C LYS A 235 -25.07 -5.68 13.81
N GLN A 236 -26.09 -5.41 12.99
CA GLN A 236 -27.48 -5.25 13.45
C GLN A 236 -28.07 -6.55 14.02
N ASN A 237 -27.67 -7.70 13.50
CA ASN A 237 -28.18 -9.01 13.93
C ASN A 237 -27.62 -9.49 15.29
N LYS A 238 -26.80 -8.69 15.97
CA LYS A 238 -26.06 -9.10 17.20
C LYS A 238 -26.41 -8.30 18.46
N THR A 239 -27.49 -7.50 18.46
CA THR A 239 -27.99 -6.84 19.68
C THR A 239 -28.42 -7.90 20.71
N GLY A 240 -27.59 -8.14 21.74
CA GLY A 240 -27.87 -9.12 22.82
C GLY A 240 -26.71 -10.04 23.24
N LEU A 241 -25.52 -9.93 22.63
CA LEU A 241 -24.33 -10.70 23.01
C LEU A 241 -23.47 -9.92 24.02
N SER A 242 -22.79 -10.63 24.95
CA SER A 242 -21.93 -10.03 25.97
C SER A 242 -20.67 -9.36 25.38
N ASP A 243 -20.07 -8.41 26.11
CA ASP A 243 -18.90 -7.62 25.68
C ASP A 243 -17.68 -8.46 25.21
N ASP A 244 -17.53 -9.69 25.71
CA ASP A 244 -16.46 -10.60 25.30
C ASP A 244 -16.75 -11.31 23.97
N GLN A 245 -18.02 -11.41 23.56
CA GLN A 245 -18.46 -11.94 22.26
C GLN A 245 -18.59 -10.84 21.19
N GLN A 246 -18.51 -9.58 21.59
CA GLN A 246 -18.47 -8.42 20.69
C GLN A 246 -17.07 -8.16 20.12
N LYS A 247 -16.01 -8.72 20.74
CA LYS A 247 -14.64 -8.55 20.26
C LYS A 247 -14.38 -9.52 19.10
N ILE A 248 -14.19 -8.90 17.94
CA ILE A 248 -13.93 -9.49 16.62
C ILE A 248 -15.18 -10.11 15.99
N VAL A 249 -15.93 -9.27 15.28
CA VAL A 249 -16.87 -9.76 14.26
C VAL A 249 -16.01 -10.19 13.07
N GLU A 250 -15.54 -11.43 13.09
CA GLU A 250 -15.05 -12.07 11.86
C GLU A 250 -16.27 -12.53 11.07
N ASP A 251 -16.32 -12.19 9.78
CA ASP A 251 -17.23 -12.84 8.85
C ASP A 251 -16.72 -14.26 8.55
N GLU A 252 -16.63 -15.09 9.59
CA GLU A 252 -16.03 -16.44 9.54
C GLU A 252 -16.69 -17.34 8.48
N ARG A 253 -17.93 -17.01 8.10
CA ARG A 253 -18.74 -17.75 7.15
C ARG A 253 -18.79 -17.12 5.75
N GLY A 254 -18.18 -15.95 5.55
CA GLY A 254 -18.23 -15.25 4.27
C GLY A 254 -19.65 -14.79 3.90
N GLU A 255 -20.46 -14.38 4.87
CA GLU A 255 -21.84 -13.94 4.71
C GLU A 255 -21.96 -12.51 4.17
N HIS A 256 -20.98 -11.63 4.39
CA HIS A 256 -21.10 -10.22 4.02
C HIS A 256 -21.29 -9.98 2.50
N PRO A 257 -20.71 -10.75 1.56
CA PRO A 257 -20.98 -10.55 0.13
C PRO A 257 -22.44 -10.86 -0.22
N VAL A 258 -23.02 -11.88 0.43
CA VAL A 258 -24.43 -12.26 0.23
C VAL A 258 -25.36 -11.19 0.79
N LEU A 259 -25.09 -10.71 2.02
CA LEU A 259 -25.88 -9.65 2.66
C LEU A 259 -25.75 -8.33 1.91
N GLY A 260 -24.53 -7.99 1.43
CA GLY A 260 -24.28 -6.83 0.59
C GLY A 260 -25.07 -6.89 -0.71
N ALA A 261 -25.06 -8.04 -1.39
CA ALA A 261 -25.83 -8.24 -2.62
C ALA A 261 -27.34 -8.10 -2.38
N ALA A 262 -27.85 -8.61 -1.26
CA ALA A 262 -29.25 -8.45 -0.88
C ALA A 262 -29.62 -6.97 -0.63
N LEU A 263 -28.75 -6.22 0.05
CA LEU A 263 -28.95 -4.78 0.30
C LEU A 263 -28.96 -3.96 -0.98
N VAL A 264 -27.96 -4.14 -1.84
CA VAL A 264 -27.87 -3.39 -3.11
C VAL A 264 -28.89 -3.87 -4.14
N GLY A 265 -29.55 -4.99 -3.87
CA GLY A 265 -30.66 -5.54 -4.63
C GLY A 265 -31.87 -4.60 -4.77
N GLY A 266 -31.95 -3.48 -4.03
CA GLY A 266 -32.96 -2.43 -4.22
C GLY A 266 -32.48 -1.22 -5.06
N VAL A 267 -31.20 -1.17 -5.43
CA VAL A 267 -30.62 -0.10 -6.25
C VAL A 267 -30.92 -0.39 -7.72
N ARG A 268 -31.60 0.53 -8.41
CA ARG A 268 -32.07 0.36 -9.80
C ARG A 268 -31.88 1.63 -10.61
N GLY A 269 -31.79 1.49 -11.92
CA GLY A 269 -31.77 2.65 -12.84
C GLY A 269 -30.41 3.32 -12.96
N PHE A 270 -29.33 2.61 -12.64
CA PHE A 270 -27.97 3.02 -13.00
C PHE A 270 -27.40 2.06 -14.08
N PRO A 271 -26.42 2.51 -14.88
CA PRO A 271 -25.82 1.67 -15.91
C PRO A 271 -25.21 0.39 -15.32
N GLY A 272 -25.63 -0.78 -15.84
CA GLY A 272 -25.12 -2.08 -15.39
C GLY A 272 -25.79 -2.65 -14.14
N ASP A 273 -26.93 -2.11 -13.69
CA ASP A 273 -27.62 -2.54 -12.47
C ASP A 273 -27.98 -4.04 -12.40
N SER A 274 -28.16 -4.68 -13.55
CA SER A 274 -28.37 -6.12 -13.66
C SER A 274 -27.19 -6.97 -13.15
N TYR A 275 -25.97 -6.42 -13.12
CA TYR A 275 -24.74 -7.12 -12.70
C TYR A 275 -24.27 -6.72 -11.30
N LEU A 276 -24.73 -5.61 -10.73
CA LEU A 276 -24.19 -5.14 -9.44
C LEU A 276 -24.35 -6.16 -8.32
N CYS A 277 -25.51 -6.81 -8.21
CA CYS A 277 -25.72 -7.84 -7.20
C CYS A 277 -24.76 -9.02 -7.39
N GLU A 278 -24.48 -9.39 -8.65
CA GLU A 278 -23.53 -10.45 -8.98
C GLU A 278 -22.12 -10.06 -8.53
N VAL A 279 -21.63 -8.91 -8.97
CA VAL A 279 -20.28 -8.41 -8.64
C VAL A 279 -20.11 -8.27 -7.13
N VAL A 280 -21.09 -7.68 -6.43
CA VAL A 280 -21.06 -7.56 -4.97
C VAL A 280 -21.11 -8.92 -4.29
N SER A 281 -21.84 -9.91 -4.82
CA SER A 281 -21.85 -11.25 -4.20
C SER A 281 -20.58 -12.07 -4.45
N GLN A 282 -19.78 -11.71 -5.45
CA GLN A 282 -18.66 -12.51 -5.96
C GLN A 282 -17.28 -11.87 -5.72
N HIS A 283 -17.18 -10.73 -5.04
CA HIS A 283 -15.91 -9.99 -4.92
C HIS A 283 -14.81 -10.69 -4.08
N HIS A 284 -15.11 -11.82 -3.44
CA HIS A 284 -14.10 -12.70 -2.82
C HIS A 284 -14.03 -14.10 -3.46
N GLU A 285 -14.69 -14.31 -4.60
CA GLU A 285 -14.56 -15.53 -5.37
C GLU A 285 -13.23 -15.56 -6.11
N ARG A 286 -12.71 -16.77 -6.35
CA ARG A 286 -11.40 -17.02 -6.96
C ARG A 286 -11.54 -17.96 -8.13
N LEU A 287 -10.65 -17.89 -9.11
CA LEU A 287 -10.75 -18.70 -10.33
C LEU A 287 -10.65 -20.22 -10.05
N ASP A 288 -9.89 -20.58 -9.03
CA ASP A 288 -9.64 -21.96 -8.61
C ASP A 288 -10.76 -22.56 -7.72
N GLY A 289 -11.81 -21.77 -7.40
CA GLY A 289 -12.91 -22.20 -6.54
C GLY A 289 -12.61 -22.18 -5.04
N THR A 290 -11.44 -21.66 -4.62
CA THR A 290 -11.10 -21.55 -3.18
C THR A 290 -11.72 -20.32 -2.51
N GLY A 291 -12.31 -19.42 -3.30
CA GLY A 291 -13.00 -18.23 -2.81
C GLY A 291 -14.35 -18.52 -2.14
N TYR A 292 -15.07 -17.47 -1.79
CA TYR A 292 -16.35 -17.55 -1.10
C TYR A 292 -17.30 -16.46 -1.62
N PRO A 293 -18.63 -16.54 -1.41
CA PRO A 293 -19.37 -17.53 -0.61
C PRO A 293 -19.76 -18.83 -1.32
N ARG A 294 -19.79 -18.85 -2.66
CA ARG A 294 -20.30 -19.96 -3.48
C ARG A 294 -19.21 -20.88 -4.02
N ARG A 295 -17.93 -20.51 -3.91
CA ARG A 295 -16.79 -21.30 -4.40
C ARG A 295 -16.88 -21.51 -5.91
N LEU A 296 -17.11 -20.43 -6.63
CA LEU A 296 -17.27 -20.45 -8.09
C LEU A 296 -15.92 -20.69 -8.77
N HIS A 297 -15.92 -21.43 -9.87
CA HIS A 297 -14.75 -21.60 -10.73
C HIS A 297 -14.77 -20.62 -11.92
N THR A 298 -13.65 -20.49 -12.63
CA THR A 298 -13.43 -19.55 -13.75
C THR A 298 -14.63 -19.35 -14.67
N SER A 299 -15.26 -20.40 -15.18
CA SER A 299 -16.37 -20.30 -16.14
C SER A 299 -17.65 -19.69 -15.56
N ALA A 300 -17.78 -19.63 -14.24
CA ALA A 300 -18.93 -19.10 -13.52
C ALA A 300 -18.69 -17.67 -13.00
N LEU A 301 -17.49 -17.11 -13.18
CA LEU A 301 -17.14 -15.75 -12.75
C LEU A 301 -17.18 -14.78 -13.92
N GLY A 302 -18.10 -13.82 -13.85
CA GLY A 302 -18.20 -12.72 -14.79
C GLY A 302 -16.90 -11.89 -14.83
N GLU A 303 -16.68 -11.19 -15.93
CA GLU A 303 -15.52 -10.30 -16.08
C GLU A 303 -15.46 -9.22 -14.99
N HIS A 304 -16.59 -8.57 -14.69
CA HIS A 304 -16.68 -7.52 -13.67
C HIS A 304 -16.40 -8.05 -12.27
N SER A 305 -16.84 -9.28 -11.97
CA SER A 305 -16.54 -9.95 -10.70
C SER A 305 -15.06 -10.25 -10.55
N ARG A 306 -14.39 -10.69 -11.64
CA ARG A 306 -12.93 -10.91 -11.64
C ARG A 306 -12.16 -9.61 -11.42
N GLN A 307 -12.57 -8.53 -12.09
CA GLN A 307 -12.01 -7.18 -11.89
C GLN A 307 -12.15 -6.72 -10.44
N MET A 308 -13.35 -6.82 -9.89
CA MET A 308 -13.63 -6.43 -8.50
C MET A 308 -12.83 -7.27 -7.50
N ALA A 309 -12.76 -8.60 -7.70
CA ALA A 309 -12.09 -9.49 -6.78
C ALA A 309 -10.57 -9.25 -6.71
N VAL A 310 -9.93 -8.94 -7.84
CA VAL A 310 -8.52 -8.55 -7.89
C VAL A 310 -8.27 -7.24 -7.13
N VAL A 311 -9.13 -6.23 -7.32
CA VAL A 311 -9.06 -4.95 -6.60
C VAL A 311 -9.21 -5.17 -5.09
N CYS A 312 -10.22 -5.92 -4.67
CA CYS A 312 -10.45 -6.27 -3.25
C CYS A 312 -9.21 -6.94 -2.66
N ARG A 313 -8.70 -7.99 -3.31
CA ARG A 313 -7.55 -8.75 -2.79
C ARG A 313 -6.30 -7.87 -2.64
N PHE A 314 -6.00 -7.03 -3.62
CA PHE A 314 -4.86 -6.13 -3.53
C PHE A 314 -4.97 -5.18 -2.33
N LEU A 315 -6.13 -4.55 -2.14
CA LEU A 315 -6.35 -3.61 -1.05
C LEU A 315 -6.39 -4.30 0.32
N GLU A 316 -6.95 -5.52 0.42
CA GLU A 316 -6.88 -6.35 1.63
C GLU A 316 -5.43 -6.61 2.03
N LEU A 317 -4.60 -7.09 1.10
CA LEU A 317 -3.19 -7.38 1.32
C LEU A 317 -2.42 -6.12 1.73
N LYS A 318 -2.70 -4.98 1.06
CA LYS A 318 -2.04 -3.70 1.34
C LYS A 318 -2.41 -3.14 2.71
N ASN A 319 -3.68 -3.23 3.09
CA ASN A 319 -4.22 -2.56 4.27
C ASN A 319 -4.22 -3.44 5.52
N ASN A 320 -4.08 -4.77 5.37
CA ASN A 320 -4.02 -5.72 6.47
C ASN A 320 -2.74 -6.58 6.40
N PRO A 321 -1.70 -6.22 7.19
CA PRO A 321 -0.44 -6.99 7.22
C PRO A 321 -0.59 -8.46 7.61
N ARG A 322 -1.70 -8.87 8.25
CA ARG A 322 -1.95 -10.28 8.60
C ARG A 322 -2.23 -11.16 7.39
N GLU A 323 -2.72 -10.56 6.30
CA GLU A 323 -2.97 -11.24 5.03
C GLU A 323 -1.67 -11.60 4.29
N LEU A 324 -0.54 -10.98 4.68
CA LEU A 324 0.78 -11.31 4.16
C LEU A 324 1.29 -12.61 4.82
N THR A 325 1.41 -13.66 4.02
CA THR A 325 1.81 -15.00 4.49
C THR A 325 3.30 -15.07 4.90
N ALA A 326 3.67 -16.08 5.70
CA ALA A 326 5.04 -16.25 6.22
C ALA A 326 6.11 -16.44 5.13
N ASP A 327 5.74 -17.05 3.99
CA ASP A 327 6.60 -17.22 2.81
C ASP A 327 6.73 -15.92 1.97
N GLY A 328 6.06 -14.85 2.40
CA GLY A 328 5.90 -13.60 1.68
C GLY A 328 5.92 -12.37 2.57
N ILE A 329 6.81 -12.35 3.57
CA ILE A 329 7.30 -11.14 4.23
C ILE A 329 6.49 -10.64 5.45
N ARG A 330 6.69 -11.31 6.59
CA ARG A 330 6.16 -10.87 7.91
C ARG A 330 6.94 -9.74 8.59
N SER A 331 8.00 -9.21 7.96
CA SER A 331 8.95 -8.27 8.60
C SER A 331 9.01 -6.89 7.93
N PHE A 332 7.92 -6.44 7.29
CA PHE A 332 7.91 -5.13 6.64
C PHE A 332 7.68 -3.98 7.62
N ASP A 333 8.43 -2.90 7.41
CA ASP A 333 8.01 -1.55 7.84
C ASP A 333 6.77 -1.16 7.01
N SER A 334 5.88 -0.33 7.57
CA SER A 334 4.64 0.12 6.89
C SER A 334 4.87 0.76 5.51
N GLU A 335 6.11 1.15 5.19
CA GLU A 335 6.53 1.77 3.93
C GLU A 335 6.58 0.80 2.72
N GLU A 336 6.58 -0.52 2.92
CA GLU A 336 6.76 -1.54 1.84
C GLU A 336 5.51 -2.43 1.63
N ALA A 337 4.41 -2.18 2.35
CA ALA A 337 3.21 -3.03 2.31
C ALA A 337 2.54 -3.14 0.92
N ALA A 338 2.58 -2.10 0.08
CA ALA A 338 2.04 -2.18 -1.26
C ALA A 338 2.89 -3.05 -2.22
N PHE A 339 4.24 -3.09 -2.08
CA PHE A 339 5.06 -4.09 -2.81
C PHE A 339 4.65 -5.47 -2.38
N ALA A 340 4.61 -5.68 -1.07
CA ALA A 340 4.26 -6.96 -0.46
C ALA A 340 2.95 -7.49 -1.01
N ALA A 341 1.94 -6.61 -1.04
CA ALA A 341 0.63 -6.90 -1.57
C ALA A 341 0.67 -7.26 -3.06
N ALA A 342 1.38 -6.45 -3.87
CA ALA A 342 1.53 -6.72 -5.30
C ALA A 342 2.25 -8.05 -5.58
N LEU A 343 3.33 -8.35 -4.85
CA LEU A 343 4.09 -9.60 -4.99
C LEU A 343 3.29 -10.82 -4.52
N GLN A 344 2.59 -10.71 -3.41
CA GLN A 344 1.71 -11.78 -2.92
C GLN A 344 0.58 -12.04 -3.92
N LEU A 345 -0.08 -11.00 -4.42
CA LEU A 345 -1.11 -11.11 -5.46
C LEU A 345 -0.55 -11.75 -6.73
N TYR A 346 0.63 -11.32 -7.18
CA TYR A 346 1.32 -11.93 -8.33
C TYR A 346 1.56 -13.43 -8.13
N ARG A 347 2.03 -13.85 -6.96
CA ARG A 347 2.23 -15.28 -6.65
C ARG A 347 0.93 -16.06 -6.62
N GLU A 348 -0.11 -15.52 -5.99
CA GLU A 348 -1.46 -16.11 -6.00
C GLU A 348 -1.98 -16.26 -7.43
N THR A 349 -1.71 -15.27 -8.29
CA THR A 349 -2.06 -15.30 -9.72
C THR A 349 -1.33 -16.42 -10.45
N LYS A 350 -0.02 -16.60 -10.21
CA LYS A 350 0.74 -17.71 -10.82
C LYS A 350 0.31 -19.10 -10.34
N ARG A 351 -0.38 -19.18 -9.20
CA ARG A 351 -1.06 -20.42 -8.75
C ARG A 351 -2.43 -20.64 -9.39
N GLY A 352 -2.93 -19.68 -10.17
CA GLY A 352 -4.22 -19.75 -10.84
C GLY A 352 -5.39 -19.27 -9.98
N GLU A 353 -5.15 -18.58 -8.86
CA GLU A 353 -6.20 -18.08 -7.97
C GLU A 353 -6.94 -16.86 -8.57
N TRP A 354 -6.23 -16.05 -9.37
CA TRP A 354 -6.70 -14.77 -9.91
C TRP A 354 -6.54 -14.69 -11.43
N ASP A 355 -7.31 -13.82 -12.06
CA ASP A 355 -7.22 -13.57 -13.49
C ASP A 355 -5.96 -12.78 -13.83
N GLU A 356 -5.02 -13.42 -14.53
CA GLU A 356 -3.72 -12.85 -14.89
C GLU A 356 -3.84 -11.57 -15.72
N THR A 357 -4.80 -11.51 -16.65
CA THR A 357 -4.99 -10.33 -17.50
C THR A 357 -5.46 -9.14 -16.65
N VAL A 358 -6.40 -9.38 -15.73
CA VAL A 358 -6.92 -8.35 -14.82
C VAL A 358 -5.82 -7.85 -13.87
N VAL A 359 -5.03 -8.77 -13.31
CA VAL A 359 -3.92 -8.44 -12.40
C VAL A 359 -2.86 -7.62 -13.12
N ASP A 360 -2.42 -8.04 -14.31
CA ASP A 360 -1.42 -7.33 -15.10
C ASP A 360 -1.90 -5.94 -15.51
N GLN A 361 -3.16 -5.81 -15.93
CA GLN A 361 -3.79 -4.51 -16.24
C GLN A 361 -3.73 -3.58 -15.02
N MET A 362 -4.20 -4.02 -13.86
CA MET A 362 -4.22 -3.21 -12.64
C MET A 362 -2.79 -2.82 -12.20
N LEU A 363 -1.88 -3.78 -12.09
CA LEU A 363 -0.51 -3.52 -11.61
C LEU A 363 0.26 -2.60 -12.56
N SER A 364 0.09 -2.74 -13.88
CA SER A 364 0.72 -1.86 -14.87
C SER A 364 0.22 -0.42 -14.80
N THR A 365 -1.02 -0.19 -14.33
CA THR A 365 -1.51 1.18 -14.10
C THR A 365 -0.94 1.84 -12.85
N LEU A 366 -0.51 1.05 -11.87
CA LEU A 366 0.17 1.54 -10.68
C LEU A 366 1.61 1.93 -11.00
N ASP A 367 2.31 1.10 -11.78
CA ASP A 367 3.57 1.43 -12.45
C ASP A 367 3.80 0.49 -13.64
N PRO A 368 4.10 1.01 -14.83
CA PRO A 368 4.37 0.19 -16.02
C PRO A 368 5.52 -0.82 -15.88
N ASN A 369 6.49 -0.58 -15.00
CA ASN A 369 7.63 -1.46 -14.76
C ASN A 369 7.36 -2.50 -13.67
N LEU A 370 6.27 -2.35 -12.92
CA LEU A 370 5.95 -3.20 -11.78
C LEU A 370 5.90 -4.70 -12.11
N PRO A 371 5.26 -5.17 -13.19
CA PRO A 371 5.22 -6.60 -13.50
C PRO A 371 6.61 -7.23 -13.67
N GLU A 372 7.55 -6.50 -14.28
CA GLU A 372 8.93 -6.98 -14.44
C GLU A 372 9.66 -7.03 -13.09
N GLU A 373 9.48 -6.01 -12.24
CA GLU A 373 10.07 -5.98 -10.90
C GLU A 373 9.56 -7.13 -10.02
N LEU A 374 8.26 -7.44 -10.08
CA LEU A 374 7.67 -8.57 -9.36
C LEU A 374 8.20 -9.91 -9.86
N LEU A 375 8.32 -10.08 -11.18
CA LEU A 375 8.92 -11.27 -11.77
C LEU A 375 10.36 -11.47 -11.30
N GLN A 376 11.17 -10.40 -11.35
CA GLN A 376 12.56 -10.46 -10.87
C GLN A 376 12.59 -10.80 -9.38
N ALA A 377 11.80 -10.13 -8.54
CA ALA A 377 11.78 -10.40 -7.12
C ALA A 377 11.35 -11.84 -6.79
N ASP A 378 10.38 -12.38 -7.53
CA ASP A 378 9.91 -13.76 -7.35
C ASP A 378 10.95 -14.80 -7.80
N GLN A 379 11.63 -14.57 -8.94
CA GLN A 379 12.73 -15.44 -9.42
C GLN A 379 13.90 -15.50 -8.43
N HIS A 380 14.15 -14.40 -7.71
CA HIS A 380 15.24 -14.31 -6.74
C HIS A 380 14.85 -14.82 -5.35
N ASN A 381 13.70 -15.50 -5.16
CA ASN A 381 13.21 -16.10 -3.91
C ASN A 381 14.13 -17.17 -3.28
N ASP A 382 15.28 -16.73 -2.81
CA ASP A 382 15.73 -17.09 -1.47
C ASP A 382 15.21 -15.96 -0.56
N PRO A 383 14.44 -16.23 0.50
CA PRO A 383 13.97 -15.23 1.47
C PRO A 383 15.08 -14.33 2.05
N PHE A 384 16.36 -14.66 1.79
CA PHE A 384 17.55 -13.97 2.27
C PHE A 384 18.44 -13.30 1.20
N SER A 385 18.12 -13.38 -0.10
CA SER A 385 18.96 -12.82 -1.18
C SER A 385 18.76 -11.31 -1.42
N LEU A 386 17.68 -10.73 -0.91
CA LEU A 386 17.54 -9.27 -0.80
C LEU A 386 18.55 -8.80 0.26
N ARG A 387 19.72 -8.31 -0.16
CA ARG A 387 20.87 -7.84 0.67
C ARG A 387 20.57 -6.97 1.93
N ARG A 388 19.32 -6.56 2.22
CA ARG A 388 18.87 -5.99 3.51
C ARG A 388 18.64 -7.05 4.60
N PHE A 389 18.54 -8.33 4.26
CA PHE A 389 18.37 -9.41 5.24
C PHE A 389 19.70 -10.03 5.74
N GLN A 390 20.84 -9.66 5.17
CA GLN A 390 22.15 -10.22 5.56
C GLN A 390 22.84 -9.45 6.70
N ASN A 391 22.38 -8.25 7.06
CA ASN A 391 22.96 -7.47 8.16
C ASN A 391 22.05 -7.48 9.39
N TYR A 392 21.87 -8.68 9.96
CA TYR A 392 21.55 -8.83 11.37
C TYR A 392 22.69 -8.14 12.15
N ARG A 393 22.40 -7.02 12.83
CA ARG A 393 23.26 -6.57 13.91
C ARG A 393 23.17 -7.67 14.96
N ARG A 394 24.25 -8.41 15.16
CA ARG A 394 24.45 -9.14 16.41
C ARG A 394 24.29 -8.12 17.53
N ASP A 395 23.24 -8.26 18.32
CA ASP A 395 23.22 -7.59 19.61
C ASP A 395 24.42 -8.07 20.41
N VAL A 396 25.07 -7.14 21.11
CA VAL A 396 26.28 -7.38 21.90
C VAL A 396 26.03 -8.36 23.07
N SER A 397 24.80 -8.86 23.23
CA SER A 397 24.42 -9.94 24.14
C SER A 397 24.55 -11.35 23.53
N GLU A 398 24.81 -11.51 22.23
CA GLU A 398 25.01 -12.83 21.60
C GLU A 398 26.46 -13.34 21.66
N SER A 399 27.38 -12.60 22.29
CA SER A 399 28.64 -13.18 22.75
C SER A 399 28.44 -13.81 24.13
N LEU A 400 28.52 -15.14 24.18
CA LEU A 400 28.51 -16.04 25.36
C LEU A 400 27.18 -16.74 25.66
N ILE A 401 26.66 -17.51 24.70
CA ILE A 401 25.92 -18.73 25.06
C ILE A 401 26.93 -19.87 24.97
N PRO A 402 27.47 -20.39 26.09
CA PRO A 402 28.29 -21.60 26.05
C PRO A 402 27.46 -22.76 25.49
N PRO A 403 28.07 -23.70 24.75
CA PRO A 403 27.34 -24.78 24.12
C PRO A 403 26.54 -25.58 25.16
N PRO A 404 25.32 -26.05 24.80
CA PRO A 404 24.48 -26.81 25.70
C PRO A 404 25.19 -28.08 26.19
N HIS A 405 25.09 -28.35 27.49
CA HIS A 405 25.66 -29.51 28.19
C HIS A 405 24.96 -30.84 27.86
N PHE A 406 24.82 -31.18 26.58
CA PHE A 406 24.32 -32.48 26.16
C PHE A 406 25.34 -33.20 25.30
N HIS A 407 26.12 -34.07 25.96
CA HIS A 407 26.87 -35.13 25.30
C HIS A 407 25.89 -36.16 24.76
N ALA A 408 25.69 -36.20 23.45
CA ALA A 408 25.13 -37.37 22.78
C ALA A 408 26.21 -38.46 22.77
N GLY A 409 26.14 -39.38 23.74
CA GLY A 409 26.99 -40.55 23.79
C GLY A 409 26.83 -41.38 22.52
N THR A 410 27.81 -41.29 21.63
CA THR A 410 28.11 -42.31 20.63
C THR A 410 29.58 -42.65 20.77
N ASP A 411 29.82 -43.65 21.60
CA ASP A 411 31.11 -44.26 21.84
C ASP A 411 31.49 -45.07 20.58
N LEU A 412 32.08 -44.40 19.60
CA LEU A 412 32.66 -45.03 18.39
C LEU A 412 34.12 -45.46 18.62
N THR A 413 34.54 -45.61 19.88
CA THR A 413 35.81 -46.27 20.22
C THR A 413 35.64 -47.78 20.31
N LYS A 414 35.36 -48.46 19.18
CA LYS A 414 35.56 -49.92 19.04
C LYS A 414 35.50 -50.38 17.58
N MET A 415 36.47 -49.97 16.78
CA MET A 415 36.93 -50.76 15.64
C MET A 415 38.41 -51.05 15.81
N LYS A 416 38.71 -52.25 16.30
CA LYS A 416 40.05 -52.85 16.25
C LYS A 416 40.36 -53.24 14.79
N PRO A 417 41.59 -53.06 14.31
CA PRO A 417 42.06 -53.74 13.12
C PRO A 417 42.37 -55.21 13.48
N ARG A 418 41.90 -56.15 12.68
CA ARG A 418 42.40 -57.53 12.66
C ARG A 418 42.87 -57.82 11.23
N ASN A 419 44.18 -57.87 11.05
CA ASN A 419 44.83 -58.64 10.00
C ASN A 419 45.51 -59.84 10.66
N GLU A 420 45.66 -60.91 9.87
CA GLU A 420 46.47 -62.13 10.08
C GLU A 420 45.87 -63.24 10.97
N SER A 421 45.11 -64.16 10.35
CA SER A 421 45.50 -65.54 9.97
C SER A 421 44.27 -66.39 9.68
#